data_AF-A0AAV8Y5H2-F1
#
_entry.id   AF-A0AAV8Y5H2-F1
#
_cell.length_a   1.000
_cell.length_b   1.000
_cell.length_c   1.000
_cell.angle_alpha   90.00
_cell.angle_beta   90.00
_cell.angle_gamma   90.00
#
_symmetry.space_group_name_H-M   'P 1'
#
loop_
_entity.id
_entity.type
_entity.pdbx_description
1 polymer ?
#
loop_
_entity_poly.entity_id
_entity_poly.type
_entity_poly.pdbx_seq_one_letter_code
_entity_poly.pdbx_strand_id
1 'polypeptide(L)'
;MVGETSPVEGLCNEWSIIELQGDLKSHTDSSFEGKFIGDLHFTKSGTPVLIIGHHLMYGKEAKLEKPFALLEKRSLMTTPSTS
;
A
#
# COMPACT_ATOMS: atom_id res chain seq x y z
N MET A 1 13.28 -41.04 -8.94
CA MET A 1 13.28 -39.96 -9.94
C MET A 1 12.56 -38.80 -9.31
N VAL A 2 13.32 -37.77 -8.92
CA VAL A 2 12.81 -36.57 -8.25
C VAL A 2 12.18 -35.70 -9.34
N GLY A 3 10.90 -35.40 -9.21
CA GLY A 3 10.25 -34.36 -10.02
C GLY A 3 10.40 -33.03 -9.31
N GLU A 4 11.19 -32.13 -9.90
CA GLU A 4 11.44 -30.77 -9.43
C GLU A 4 10.17 -29.92 -9.33
N THR A 5 10.22 -28.99 -8.39
CA THR A 5 9.20 -28.00 -8.03
C THR A 5 8.87 -27.06 -9.18
N SER A 6 7.59 -26.87 -9.52
CA SER A 6 7.16 -25.69 -10.27
C SER A 6 7.08 -24.49 -9.30
N PRO A 7 7.76 -23.36 -9.59
CA PRO A 7 7.49 -22.11 -8.88
C PRO A 7 6.03 -21.71 -9.14
N VAL A 8 5.33 -21.28 -8.10
CA VAL A 8 4.02 -20.63 -8.27
C VAL A 8 4.30 -19.28 -8.91
N GLU A 9 4.11 -19.17 -10.22
CA GLU A 9 4.29 -17.92 -10.96
C GLU A 9 3.22 -16.90 -10.54
N GLY A 10 3.69 -15.78 -10.00
CA GLY A 10 3.13 -14.47 -10.30
C GLY A 10 1.88 -14.04 -9.52
N LEU A 11 2.04 -13.67 -8.25
CA LEU A 11 1.32 -12.54 -7.62
C LEU A 11 2.15 -12.04 -6.42
N CYS A 12 3.33 -11.46 -6.67
CA CYS A 12 3.88 -10.56 -5.66
C CYS A 12 2.95 -9.35 -5.65
N ASN A 13 2.16 -9.17 -4.60
CA ASN A 13 1.45 -7.91 -4.40
C ASN A 13 2.50 -6.79 -4.44
N GLU A 14 2.43 -5.96 -5.46
CA GLU A 14 3.31 -4.80 -5.57
C GLU A 14 2.79 -3.73 -4.61
N TRP A 15 3.59 -3.46 -3.58
CA TRP A 15 3.29 -2.43 -2.59
C TRP A 15 3.96 -1.12 -2.97
N SER A 16 3.23 -0.02 -2.82
CA SER A 16 3.76 1.33 -2.99
C SER A 16 3.52 2.15 -1.73
N ILE A 17 4.46 3.03 -1.41
CA ILE A 17 4.34 4.00 -0.32
C ILE A 17 4.10 5.37 -0.95
N ILE A 18 3.09 6.09 -0.46
CA ILE A 18 2.81 7.47 -0.83
C ILE A 18 2.95 8.32 0.43
N GLU A 19 3.84 9.31 0.37
CA GLU A 19 4.02 10.29 1.44
C GLU A 19 3.33 11.61 1.06
N LEU A 20 2.50 12.13 1.96
CA LEU A 20 1.73 13.36 1.76
C LEU A 20 2.16 14.42 2.77
N GLN A 21 2.23 15.68 2.34
CA GLN A 21 2.40 16.81 3.26
C GLN A 21 1.04 17.28 3.78
N GLY A 22 0.85 17.21 5.10
CA GLY A 22 -0.41 17.55 5.77
C GLY A 22 -1.18 16.31 6.23
N ASP A 23 -2.44 16.51 6.60
CA ASP A 23 -3.30 15.46 7.16
C ASP A 23 -4.32 14.97 6.12
N LEU A 24 -4.43 13.65 5.95
CA LEU A 24 -5.55 13.04 5.25
C LEU A 24 -6.72 12.86 6.25
N LYS A 25 -7.79 13.65 6.10
CA LYS A 25 -8.92 13.67 7.06
C LYS A 25 -10.16 12.99 6.48
N SER A 26 -10.74 12.07 7.25
CA SER A 26 -12.05 11.50 6.96
C SER A 26 -13.11 12.36 7.62
N HIS A 27 -14.19 12.72 6.92
CA HIS A 27 -15.30 13.48 7.51
C HIS A 27 -16.01 12.74 8.67
N THR A 28 -15.89 11.40 8.71
CA THR A 28 -16.56 10.55 9.70
C THR A 28 -15.58 9.85 10.66
N ASP A 29 -14.34 10.34 10.79
CA ASP A 29 -13.27 9.73 11.62
C ASP A 29 -13.02 8.23 11.41
N SER A 30 -13.39 7.73 10.23
CA SER A 30 -13.32 6.32 9.87
C SER A 30 -12.03 6.00 9.12
N SER A 31 -11.56 4.75 9.25
CA SER A 31 -10.43 4.24 8.47
C SER A 31 -10.64 4.42 6.96
N PHE A 32 -9.55 4.64 6.22
CA PHE A 32 -9.50 4.67 4.77
C PHE A 32 -9.27 3.30 4.13
N GLU A 33 -9.08 2.26 4.95
CA GLU A 33 -8.87 0.90 4.46
C GLU A 33 -10.01 0.46 3.53
N GLY A 34 -9.64 0.00 2.34
CA GLY A 34 -10.59 -0.43 1.30
C GLY A 34 -11.48 0.68 0.72
N LYS A 35 -11.25 1.96 1.06
CA LYS A 35 -12.04 3.08 0.54
C LYS A 35 -11.35 3.75 -0.64
N PHE A 36 -12.17 4.15 -1.60
CA PHE A 36 -11.72 5.07 -2.64
C PHE A 36 -11.51 6.46 -2.03
N ILE A 37 -10.29 6.98 -2.12
CA ILE A 37 -9.93 8.30 -1.59
C ILE A 37 -9.59 9.31 -2.69
N GLY A 38 -9.33 8.85 -3.92
CA GLY A 38 -8.88 9.71 -5.01
C GLY A 38 -8.10 8.94 -6.07
N ASP A 39 -7.52 9.69 -6.99
CA ASP A 39 -6.81 9.15 -8.16
C ASP A 39 -5.34 9.59 -8.16
N LEU A 40 -4.43 8.64 -8.41
CA LEU A 40 -3.03 8.91 -8.68
C LEU A 40 -2.78 8.76 -10.19
N HIS A 41 -2.35 9.85 -10.82
CA HIS A 41 -1.99 9.89 -12.23
C HIS A 41 -0.51 10.22 -12.42
N PHE A 42 0.04 9.90 -13.59
CA PHE A 42 1.35 10.38 -14.01
C PHE A 42 1.18 11.23 -15.27
N THR A 43 1.82 12.39 -15.29
CA THR A 43 1.86 13.22 -16.50
C THR A 43 2.71 12.52 -17.58
N LYS A 44 2.67 13.05 -18.82
CA LYS A 44 3.56 12.59 -19.90
C LYS A 44 5.05 12.75 -19.57
N SER A 45 5.40 13.66 -18.66
CA SER A 45 6.76 13.87 -18.16
C SER A 45 7.11 12.97 -16.97
N GLY A 46 6.21 12.08 -16.54
CA GLY A 46 6.42 11.17 -15.41
C GLY A 46 6.23 11.83 -14.04
N THR A 47 5.64 13.02 -13.96
CA THR A 47 5.38 13.67 -12.68
C THR A 47 4.11 13.07 -12.06
N PRO A 48 4.15 12.53 -10.83
CA PRO A 48 2.95 12.03 -10.17
C PRO A 48 2.04 13.18 -9.75
N VAL A 49 0.74 13.01 -9.98
CA VAL A 49 -0.33 13.94 -9.65
C VAL A 49 -1.40 13.17 -8.88
N LEU A 50 -1.57 13.51 -7.61
CA LEU A 50 -2.59 12.93 -6.74
C LEU A 50 -3.77 13.90 -6.62
N ILE A 51 -4.97 13.38 -6.84
CA ILE A 51 -6.23 14.12 -6.79
C ILE A 51 -7.09 13.52 -5.68
N ILE A 52 -7.36 14.28 -4.61
CA ILE A 52 -8.22 13.86 -3.48
C ILE A 52 -9.28 14.95 -3.27
N GLY A 53 -10.53 14.64 -3.63
CA GLY A 53 -11.60 15.63 -3.64
C GLY A 53 -11.24 16.83 -4.52
N HIS A 54 -11.17 18.03 -3.95
CA HIS A 54 -10.77 19.27 -4.64
C HIS A 54 -9.26 19.55 -4.58
N HIS A 55 -8.47 18.71 -3.91
CA HIS A 55 -7.04 18.90 -3.78
C HIS A 55 -6.30 18.28 -4.96
N LEU A 56 -5.50 19.11 -5.63
CA LEU A 56 -4.60 18.70 -6.71
C LEU A 56 -3.15 18.83 -6.21
N MET A 57 -2.43 17.71 -6.11
CA MET A 57 -1.10 17.65 -5.52
C MET A 57 -0.09 17.09 -6.51
N TYR A 58 0.93 17.89 -6.81
CA TYR A 58 2.06 17.45 -7.62
C TYR A 58 3.15 16.89 -6.71
N GLY A 59 3.61 15.68 -7.02
CA GLY A 59 4.67 15.01 -6.28
C GLY A 59 5.91 14.76 -7.13
N LYS A 60 6.78 13.91 -6.60
CA LYS A 60 7.92 13.32 -7.31
C LYS A 60 8.04 11.86 -6.90
N GLU A 61 8.51 11.02 -7.82
CA GLU A 61 9.01 9.71 -7.44
C GLU A 61 10.35 9.88 -6.73
N ALA A 62 10.51 9.24 -5.57
CA ALA A 62 11.74 9.31 -4.80
C ALA A 62 12.22 7.89 -4.49
N LYS A 63 13.45 7.59 -4.87
CA LYS A 63 14.11 6.35 -4.46
C LYS A 63 14.40 6.43 -2.96
N LEU A 64 13.89 5.45 -2.20
CA LEU A 64 14.19 5.34 -0.78
C LEU A 64 15.69 5.04 -0.61
N GLU A 65 16.37 5.82 0.25
CA GLU A 65 17.80 5.63 0.51
C GLU A 65 18.09 4.24 1.09
N LYS A 66 17.14 3.70 1.85
CA LYS A 66 17.18 2.34 2.40
C LYS A 66 15.88 1.61 2.07
N PRO A 67 15.94 0.32 1.72
CA PRO A 67 14.74 -0.47 1.49
C PRO A 67 13.97 -0.66 2.80
N PHE A 68 12.63 -0.66 2.71
CA PHE A 68 11.74 -1.00 3.81
C PHE A 68 11.21 -2.42 3.66
N ALA A 69 11.02 -3.11 4.79
CA ALA A 69 10.32 -4.38 4.84
C ALA A 69 8.88 -4.15 5.30
N LEU A 70 7.90 -4.68 4.57
CA LEU A 70 6.52 -4.73 5.01
C LEU A 70 6.34 -5.95 5.93
N LEU A 71 5.95 -5.72 7.18
CA LEU A 71 5.74 -6.76 8.18
C LEU A 71 4.31 -6.72 8.69
N GLU A 72 3.62 -7.86 8.64
CA GLU A 72 2.32 -8.02 9.27
C GLU A 72 2.50 -8.61 10.68
N LYS A 73 2.05 -7.89 11.71
CA LYS A 73 2.05 -8.43 13.07
C LYS A 73 0.91 -9.45 13.22
N ARG A 74 1.25 -10.73 13.40
CA ARG A 74 0.27 -11.77 13.71
C ARG A 74 -0.05 -11.81 15.20
N SER A 75 -1.33 -11.74 15.54
CA SER A 75 -1.80 -12.08 16.88
C SER A 75 -1.89 -13.60 16.99
N LEU A 76 -1.31 -14.18 18.04
CA LEU A 76 -1.51 -15.59 18.33
C LEU A 76 -2.95 -15.75 18.84
N MET A 77 -3.83 -16.34 18.04
CA MET A 77 -5.10 -16.84 18.58
C MET A 77 -4.77 -17.98 19.53
N THR A 78 -4.85 -17.73 20.83
CA THR A 78 -4.89 -18.79 21.84
C THR A 78 -6.23 -19.50 21.67
N THR A 79 -6.24 -20.61 20.92
CA THR A 79 -7.40 -21.50 20.88
C THR A 79 -7.68 -21.95 22.32
N PRO A 80 -8.88 -21.71 22.88
CA PRO A 80 -9.21 -22.21 24.21
C PRO A 80 -9.15 -23.74 24.17
N SER A 81 -8.27 -24.32 24.98
CA SER A 81 -8.20 -25.76 25.20
C SER A 81 -9.55 -26.22 25.76
N THR A 82 -10.32 -26.95 24.96
CA THR A 82 -11.56 -27.59 25.42
C THR A 82 -11.15 -28.75 26.31
N SER A 83 -11.48 -28.66 27.61
CA SER A 83 -11.41 -29.78 28.57
C SER A 83 -12.60 -30.70 28.41
#